data_AF-A0A5Q3Q6X7-F1
#
_entry.id   AF-A0A5Q3Q6X7-F1
#
_cell.length_a   1.000
_cell.length_b   1.000
_cell.length_c   1.000
_cell.angle_alpha   90.00
_cell.angle_beta   90.00
_cell.angle_gamma   90.00
#
_symmetry.space_group_name_H-M   'P 1'
#
loop_
_entity.id
_entity.type
_entity.pdbx_description
1 polymer ?
#
loop_
_entity_poly.entity_id
_entity_poly.type
_entity_poly.pdbx_seq_one_letter_code
_entity_poly.pdbx_strand_id
1 'polypeptide(L)' 'MTDDVAVVVVLDDDHLGAETDVVEQLASAGFVTERVQHDLGTVTGTVARASVRSLESIPGVAAVEQQRTPGVPPPDADVQ' A
#
# COMPACT_ATOMS: atom_id res chain seq x y z
N MET A 1 -19.08 -7.91 -4.78
CA MET A 1 -18.40 -6.66 -5.19
C MET A 1 -17.41 -6.39 -4.09
N THR A 2 -16.15 -6.77 -4.29
CA THR A 2 -15.11 -6.58 -3.27
C THR A 2 -14.79 -5.09 -3.23
N ASP A 3 -14.88 -4.48 -2.06
CA ASP A 3 -14.53 -3.07 -1.85
C ASP A 3 -13.01 -2.98 -1.72
N ASP A 4 -12.32 -3.02 -2.86
CA ASP A 4 -10.86 -2.94 -2.91
C ASP A 4 -10.41 -1.48 -2.91
N VAL A 5 -9.38 -1.20 -2.11
CA VAL A 5 -8.76 0.12 -2.00
C VAL A 5 -7.30 0.03 -2.42
N ALA A 6 -6.82 1.06 -3.09
CA ALA A 6 -5.42 1.18 -3.45
C ALA A 6 -4.61 1.60 -2.22
N VAL A 7 -3.51 0.90 -1.96
CA VAL A 7 -2.64 1.13 -0.80
C VAL A 7 -1.18 1.08 -1.20
N VAL A 8 -0.36 1.83 -0.47
CA VAL A 8 1.10 1.80 -0.51
C VAL A 8 1.59 1.16 0.78
N VAL A 9 2.33 0.08 0.66
CA VAL A 9 2.99 -0.59 1.78
C VAL A 9 4.44 -0.12 1.82
N VAL A 10 4.88 0.35 2.97
CA VAL A 10 6.27 0.73 3.24
C VAL A 10 6.94 -0.43 3.97
N LEU A 11 8.11 -0.83 3.49
CA LEU A 11 8.91 -1.91 4.08
C LEU A 11 9.88 -1.35 5.11
N ASP A 12 10.19 -2.13 6.14
CA ASP A 12 11.25 -1.79 7.10
C ASP A 12 12.63 -1.87 6.43
N ASP A 13 13.59 -1.05 6.88
CA ASP A 13 14.95 -0.97 6.31
C ASP A 13 15.69 -2.32 6.35
N ASP A 14 15.42 -3.15 7.36
CA ASP A 14 15.98 -4.51 7.50
C ASP A 14 15.52 -5.48 6.39
N HIS A 15 14.43 -5.14 5.67
CA HIS A 15 13.81 -5.98 4.65
C HIS A 15 14.04 -5.50 3.21
N LEU A 16 14.85 -4.45 2.99
CA LEU A 16 15.22 -3.93 1.66
C LEU A 16 15.98 -4.93 0.75
N GLY A 17 16.26 -6.14 1.23
CA GLY A 17 16.81 -7.25 0.43
C GLY A 17 16.03 -8.57 0.55
N ALA A 18 14.93 -8.59 1.31
CA ALA A 18 14.04 -9.74 1.53
C ALA A 18 12.61 -9.44 1.03
N GLU A 19 12.50 -8.54 0.07
CA GLU A 19 11.23 -8.00 -0.42
C GLU A 19 10.34 -9.08 -1.04
N THR A 20 10.94 -10.15 -1.57
CA THR A 20 10.21 -11.30 -2.13
C THR A 20 9.38 -11.99 -1.05
N ASP A 21 9.96 -12.25 0.12
CA ASP A 21 9.25 -12.88 1.25
C ASP A 21 8.10 -12.01 1.76
N VAL A 22 8.27 -10.68 1.77
CA VAL A 22 7.20 -9.76 2.19
C VAL A 22 6.09 -9.71 1.13
N VAL A 23 6.43 -9.67 -0.15
CA VAL A 23 5.45 -9.68 -1.25
C VAL A 23 4.61 -10.97 -1.27
N GLU A 24 5.21 -12.12 -0.97
CA GLU A 24 4.46 -13.38 -0.86
C GLU A 24 3.50 -13.39 0.34
N GLN A 25 3.90 -12.81 1.47
CA GLN A 25 3.04 -12.65 2.64
C GLN A 25 1.89 -11.66 2.38
N LEU A 26 2.17 -10.55 1.69
CA LEU A 26 1.15 -9.60 1.25
C LEU A 26 0.13 -10.30 0.34
N ALA A 27 0.59 -11.07 -0.65
CA ALA A 27 -0.29 -11.83 -1.54
C ALA A 27 -1.16 -12.84 -0.76
N SER A 28 -0.59 -13.54 0.21
CA SER A 28 -1.31 -14.47 1.08
C SER A 28 -2.36 -13.77 1.96
N ALA A 29 -2.15 -12.50 2.31
CA ALA A 29 -3.12 -11.66 3.02
C ALA A 29 -4.20 -11.06 2.09
N GLY A 30 -4.16 -11.36 0.79
CA GLY A 30 -5.12 -10.88 -0.20
C GLY A 30 -4.78 -9.52 -0.82
N PHE A 31 -3.54 -9.04 -0.63
CA PHE A 31 -3.04 -7.86 -1.35
C PHE A 31 -2.60 -8.24 -2.76
N VAL A 32 -3.09 -7.51 -3.75
CA VAL A 32 -2.75 -7.67 -5.17
C VAL A 32 -1.66 -6.67 -5.50
N THR A 33 -0.42 -7.15 -5.58
CA THR A 33 0.75 -6.33 -5.91
C THR A 33 0.68 -5.82 -7.34
N GLU A 34 0.76 -4.50 -7.51
CA GLU A 34 0.85 -3.84 -8.81
C GLU A 34 2.29 -3.47 -9.16
N ARG A 35 3.05 -2.96 -8.18
CA ARG A 35 4.44 -2.53 -8.39
C ARG A 35 5.24 -2.61 -7.11
N VAL A 36 6.47 -3.13 -7.23
CA VAL A 36 7.51 -3.06 -6.20
C VAL A 36 8.49 -1.95 -6.59
N GLN A 37 8.81 -1.06 -5.67
CA GLN A 37 9.76 0.04 -5.83
C GLN A 37 10.94 -0.22 -4.90
N HIS A 38 11.87 -1.05 -5.37
CA HIS A 38 12.99 -1.54 -4.59
C HIS A 38 13.84 -0.43 -3.96
N ASP A 39 14.21 0.57 -4.76
CA ASP A 39 15.03 1.70 -4.29
C ASP A 39 14.33 2.56 -3.22
N LEU A 40 13.00 2.47 -3.11
CA LEU A 40 12.19 3.21 -2.16
C LEU A 40 11.66 2.35 -1.01
N GLY A 41 11.88 1.02 -1.04
CA GLY A 41 11.30 0.09 -0.07
C GLY A 41 9.77 0.15 -0.01
N THR A 42 9.09 0.30 -1.15
CA THR A 42 7.61 0.41 -1.18
C THR A 42 6.95 -0.50 -2.18
N VAL A 43 5.78 -1.01 -1.83
CA VAL A 43 4.94 -1.85 -2.68
C VAL A 43 3.58 -1.20 -2.85
N THR A 44 3.14 -0.97 -4.09
CA THR A 44 1.78 -0.48 -4.38
C THR A 44 0.90 -1.60 -4.86
N GLY A 45 -0.37 -1.55 -4.50
CA GLY A 45 -1.33 -2.54 -4.91
C GLY A 45 -2.72 -2.27 -4.36
N THR A 46 -3.59 -3.25 -4.52
CA THR A 46 -4.97 -3.17 -4.02
C THR A 46 -5.25 -4.26 -3.00
N VAL A 47 -6.12 -3.98 -2.05
CA VAL A 47 -6.57 -4.97 -1.06
C VAL A 47 -8.00 -4.65 -0.65
N ALA A 48 -8.75 -5.65 -0.20
CA ALA A 48 -10.05 -5.44 0.42
C ALA A 48 -9.91 -4.43 1.58
N ARG A 49 -10.78 -3.42 1.63
CA ARG A 49 -10.76 -2.35 2.65
C ARG A 49 -10.75 -2.89 4.08
N ALA A 50 -11.42 -4.01 4.32
CA ALA A 50 -11.46 -4.68 5.62
C ALA A 50 -10.11 -5.29 6.03
N SER A 51 -9.23 -5.58 5.06
CA SER A 51 -7.94 -6.25 5.26
C SER A 51 -6.76 -5.28 5.30
N VAL A 52 -6.98 -3.96 5.14
CA VAL A 52 -5.89 -2.96 5.20
C VAL A 52 -5.12 -3.06 6.52
N ARG A 53 -5.83 -3.17 7.64
CA ARG A 53 -5.22 -3.25 8.98
C ARG A 53 -4.43 -4.54 9.21
N SER A 54 -4.80 -5.64 8.56
CA SER A 54 -4.06 -6.90 8.67
C SER A 54 -2.70 -6.85 7.97
N LEU A 55 -2.53 -5.98 6.96
CA LEU A 55 -1.24 -5.82 6.29
C LEU A 55 -0.18 -5.20 7.22
N GLU A 56 -0.60 -4.34 8.16
CA GLU A 56 0.30 -3.74 9.18
C GLU A 56 0.88 -4.77 10.16
N SER A 57 0.33 -5.98 10.21
CA SER A 57 0.81 -7.06 11.09
C SER A 57 1.82 -7.98 10.40
N ILE A 58 2.10 -7.76 9.12
CA ILE A 58 3.06 -8.58 8.36
C ILE A 58 4.48 -8.17 8.75
N PRO A 59 5.35 -9.13 9.15
CA PRO A 59 6.75 -8.84 9.42
C PRO A 59 7.43 -8.17 8.22
N GLY A 60 8.14 -7.07 8.48
CA GLY A 60 8.80 -6.27 7.45
C GLY A 60 7.93 -5.17 6.85
N VAL A 61 6.68 -5.01 7.30
CA VAL A 61 5.83 -3.86 6.96
C VAL A 61 5.99 -2.78 8.02
N ALA A 62 6.57 -1.65 7.63
CA ALA A 62 6.72 -0.46 8.45
C ALA A 62 5.42 0.35 8.53
N ALA A 63 4.71 0.49 7.41
CA ALA A 63 3.48 1.28 7.31
C ALA A 63 2.59 0.84 6.13
N VAL A 64 1.29 1.12 6.25
CA VAL A 64 0.30 0.89 5.18
C VAL A 64 -0.54 2.14 4.98
N GLU A 65 -0.39 2.77 3.82
CA GLU A 65 -1.01 4.05 3.49
C GLU A 65 -2.09 3.85 2.41
N GLN A 66 -3.34 4.22 2.71
CA GLN A 66 -4.40 4.21 1.68
C GLN A 66 -4.18 5.36 0.70
N GLN A 67 -4.10 5.05 -0.58
CA GLN A 67 -4.03 6.05 -1.63
C GLN A 67 -5.35 6.81 -1.68
N ARG A 68 -5.30 8.09 -1.34
CA ARG A 68 -6.41 9.02 -1.55
C ARG A 68 -6.17 9.69 -2.89
N THR A 69 -7.20 9.86 -3.69
CA THR A 69 -7.16 10.78 -4.83
C THR A 69 -7.34 12.18 -4.26
N PRO A 70 -6.29 13.02 -4.12
CA PRO A 70 -6.51 14.41 -3.81
C PRO A 70 -7.29 15.02 -4.98
N GLY A 71 -8.51 15.48 -4.72
CA GLY A 71 -9.25 16.28 -5.68
C GLY A 71 -8.54 17.62 -5.80
N VAL A 72 -8.07 17.96 -7.00
CA VAL A 72 -7.72 19.34 -7.31
C VAL A 72 -9.04 20.11 -7.27
N PRO A 73 -9.21 21.11 -6.39
CA PRO A 73 -10.41 21.94 -6.43
C PRO A 73 -10.53 22.57 -7.82
N PRO A 74 -11.74 22.72 -8.38
CA PRO A 74 -11.92 23.33 -9.69
C PRO A 74 -11.25 24.72 -9.72
N PRO A 75 -10.79 25.19 -10.88
CA PRO A 75 -10.08 26.48 -10.99
C PRO A 75 -10.92 27.68 -10.53
N ASP A 76 -12.25 27.53 -10.51
CA ASP A 76 -13.22 28.53 -10.03
C ASP A 76 -13.63 28.33 -8.56
N ALA A 77 -12.98 27.43 -7.82
CA ALA A 77 -13.20 27.31 -6.38
C ALA A 77 -12.72 28.60 -5.69
N ASP A 78 -13.57 29.18 -4.86
CA ASP A 78 -13.16 30.28 -3.99
C ASP A 78 -11.90 29.85 -3.22
N VAL A 79 -10.80 30.57 -3.42
CA VAL A 79 -9.55 30.35 -2.70
C VAL A 79 -9.83 30.46 -1.19
N GLN A 80 -9.54 29.41 -0.43
CA GLN A 80 -9.64 29.40 1.03
C GLN A 80 -8.36 29.91 1.69
#